data_AF-A0A6J1WTX3-F1
#
_entry.id   AF-A0A6J1WTX3-F1
#
_cell.length_a   1.000
_cell.length_b   1.000
_cell.length_c   1.000
_cell.angle_alpha   90.00
_cell.angle_beta   90.00
_cell.angle_gamma   90.00
#
_symmetry.space_group_name_H-M   'P 1'
#
loop_
_entity.id
_entity.type
_entity.pdbx_description
1 polymer ?
#
loop_
_entity_poly.entity_id
_entity_poly.type
_entity_poly.pdbx_seq_one_letter_code
_entity_poly.pdbx_strand_id
1 'polypeptide(L)'
;MDELKHRAGEKFEALHEAAKIAAGDSKSRVQDVFNHTAETIRKIREAFSELWHNELITEGRARVVAWSRDALQRLRDGAPPLSPLVLYDELVALFKDRMWRRSVAIFLAGAVLGGGAGLCAGLRAARPAAGPQARALHSQPDRSVLLVEDAPARCAGAGEVLVRVQAFSVCSVDRAVLRGRGAALRALLSRPAVTVGRGFAGVVLDVGPGVTSLELGDEVWGCVSEWSGGAATELLTIRR
;
A
#
# COMPACT_ATOMS: atom_id res chain seq x y z
N MET A 1 41.90 -4.35 31.06
CA MET A 1 40.64 -5.08 30.75
C MET A 1 39.40 -4.22 31.01
N ASP A 2 39.49 -3.18 31.84
CA ASP A 2 38.34 -2.31 32.18
C ASP A 2 37.99 -1.25 31.13
N GLU A 3 38.97 -0.75 30.38
CA GLU A 3 38.77 0.29 29.35
C GLU A 3 37.94 -0.21 28.16
N LEU A 4 38.09 -1.48 27.79
CA LEU A 4 37.29 -2.15 26.75
C LEU A 4 35.84 -2.37 27.18
N LYS A 5 35.62 -2.70 28.46
CA LYS A 5 34.27 -2.85 29.03
C LYS A 5 33.57 -1.50 29.15
N HIS A 6 34.30 -0.45 29.49
CA HIS A 6 33.77 0.90 29.58
C HIS A 6 33.34 1.44 28.21
N ARG A 7 34.20 1.34 27.18
CA ARG A 7 33.83 1.71 25.79
C ARG A 7 32.70 0.87 25.21
N ALA A 8 32.61 -0.41 25.59
CA ALA A 8 31.49 -1.25 25.18
C ALA A 8 30.19 -0.76 25.83
N GLY A 9 30.21 -0.45 27.12
CA GLY A 9 29.07 0.11 27.86
C GLY A 9 28.55 1.42 27.25
N GLU A 10 29.44 2.37 26.95
CA GLU A 10 29.08 3.65 26.33
C GLU A 10 28.43 3.47 24.95
N LYS A 11 28.92 2.53 24.14
CA LYS A 11 28.33 2.22 22.84
C LYS A 11 26.95 1.56 22.97
N PHE A 12 26.76 0.72 23.97
CA PHE A 12 25.46 0.09 24.23
C PHE A 12 24.44 1.12 24.72
N GLU A 13 24.82 2.06 25.58
CA GLU A 13 23.92 3.15 26.00
C GLU A 13 23.57 4.08 24.83
N ALA A 14 24.53 4.42 23.97
CA ALA A 14 24.28 5.23 22.78
C ALA A 14 23.33 4.54 21.78
N LEU A 15 23.47 3.23 21.59
CA LEU A 15 22.54 2.44 20.77
C LEU A 15 21.15 2.34 21.39
N HIS A 16 21.07 2.19 22.71
CA HIS A 16 19.81 2.12 23.44
C HIS A 16 19.03 3.44 23.35
N GLU A 17 19.71 4.58 23.48
CA GLU A 17 19.08 5.89 23.29
C GLU A 17 18.69 6.17 21.83
N ALA A 18 19.53 5.80 20.86
CA ALA A 18 19.17 5.90 19.45
C ALA A 18 17.93 5.04 19.10
N ALA A 19 17.83 3.83 19.66
CA ALA A 19 16.68 2.94 19.50
C ALA A 19 15.40 3.51 20.15
N LYS A 20 15.51 4.13 21.33
CA LYS A 20 14.38 4.83 21.96
C LYS A 20 13.92 6.04 21.14
N ILE A 21 14.84 6.82 20.58
CA ILE A 21 14.52 7.98 19.75
C ILE A 21 13.83 7.54 18.46
N ALA A 22 14.33 6.48 17.79
CA ALA A 22 13.70 5.91 16.60
C ALA A 22 12.32 5.28 16.89
N ALA A 23 12.17 4.64 18.04
CA ALA A 23 10.87 4.11 18.50
C ALA A 23 9.88 5.24 18.84
N GLY A 24 10.37 6.35 19.40
CA GLY A 24 9.58 7.55 19.67
C GLY A 24 9.11 8.25 18.40
N ASP A 25 10.01 8.42 17.42
CA ASP A 25 9.74 9.09 16.13
C ASP A 25 8.81 8.26 15.22
N SER A 26 8.91 6.92 15.27
CA SER A 26 7.97 6.05 14.56
C SER A 26 6.57 6.08 15.19
N LYS A 27 6.48 6.13 16.53
CA LYS A 27 5.20 6.20 17.24
C LYS A 27 4.50 7.54 17.03
N SER A 28 5.23 8.66 17.02
CA SER A 28 4.67 9.98 16.72
C SER A 28 4.17 10.08 15.27
N ARG A 29 4.93 9.59 14.29
CA ARG A 29 4.49 9.57 12.87
C ARG A 29 3.24 8.73 12.64
N VAL A 30 3.12 7.57 13.30
CA VAL A 30 1.91 6.74 13.24
C VAL A 30 0.72 7.47 13.88
N GLN A 31 0.95 8.14 15.01
CA GLN A 31 -0.08 8.93 15.68
C GLN A 31 -0.52 10.14 14.84
N ASP A 32 0.39 10.81 14.15
CA ASP A 32 0.09 11.95 13.28
C ASP A 32 -0.74 11.52 12.06
N VAL A 33 -0.41 10.38 11.44
CA VAL A 33 -1.22 9.81 10.36
C VAL A 33 -2.61 9.43 10.85
N PHE A 34 -2.72 8.86 12.06
CA PHE A 34 -4.01 8.51 12.66
C PHE A 34 -4.85 9.75 12.94
N ASN A 35 -4.26 10.77 13.56
CA ASN A 35 -4.92 12.03 13.87
C ASN A 35 -5.36 12.76 12.59
N HIS A 36 -4.53 12.79 11.55
CA HIS A 36 -4.87 13.40 10.27
C HIS A 36 -6.00 12.65 9.55
N THR A 37 -5.99 11.31 9.63
CA THR A 37 -7.07 10.47 9.06
C THR A 37 -8.39 10.68 9.81
N ALA A 38 -8.35 10.72 11.14
CA ALA A 38 -9.52 10.97 11.98
C ALA A 38 -10.11 12.37 11.75
N GLU A 39 -9.26 13.39 11.59
CA GLU A 39 -9.70 14.75 11.30
C GLU A 39 -10.32 14.88 9.90
N THR A 40 -9.77 14.16 8.91
CA THR A 40 -10.33 14.10 7.56
C THR A 40 -11.71 13.43 7.55
N ILE A 41 -11.86 12.32 8.29
CA ILE A 41 -13.16 11.63 8.43
C ILE A 41 -14.19 12.54 9.13
N ARG A 42 -13.77 13.28 10.16
CA ARG A 42 -14.64 14.24 10.85
C ARG A 42 -15.13 15.34 9.90
N LYS A 43 -14.24 15.94 9.11
CA LYS A 43 -14.58 16.96 8.11
C LYS A 43 -15.55 16.45 7.04
N ILE A 44 -15.35 15.21 6.58
CA ILE A 44 -16.27 14.56 5.62
C ILE A 44 -17.65 14.35 6.24
N ARG A 45 -17.71 13.90 7.50
CA ARG A 45 -18.97 13.70 8.22
C ARG A 45 -19.72 15.01 8.46
N GLU A 46 -19.00 16.09 8.80
CA GLU A 46 -19.58 17.42 8.98
C GLU A 46 -20.14 17.96 7.66
N ALA A 47 -19.36 17.91 6.57
CA ALA A 47 -19.82 18.31 5.24
C ALA A 47 -21.02 17.49 4.75
N PHE A 48 -21.05 16.17 5.03
CA PHE A 48 -22.19 15.32 4.73
C PHE A 48 -23.42 15.71 5.56
N SER A 49 -23.23 15.99 6.85
CA SER A 49 -24.32 16.40 7.74
C SER A 49 -24.93 17.74 7.31
N GLU A 50 -24.11 18.72 6.94
CA GLU A 50 -24.55 20.01 6.41
C GLU A 50 -25.33 19.84 5.09
N LEU A 51 -24.83 18.98 4.20
CA LEU A 51 -25.53 18.65 2.97
C LEU A 51 -26.87 17.98 3.25
N TRP A 52 -26.92 17.05 4.20
CA TRP A 52 -28.09 16.23 4.56
C TRP A 52 -29.22 17.05 5.20
N HIS A 53 -28.88 18.11 5.94
CA HIS A 53 -29.85 18.99 6.60
C HIS A 53 -30.19 20.24 5.76
N ASN A 54 -29.70 20.33 4.53
CA ASN A 54 -30.06 21.41 3.62
C ASN A 54 -31.55 21.33 3.28
N GLU A 55 -32.25 22.48 3.32
CA GLU A 55 -33.69 22.62 3.04
C GLU A 55 -34.11 21.95 1.71
N LEU A 56 -33.19 21.90 0.73
CA LEU A 56 -33.45 21.26 -0.57
C LEU A 56 -33.61 19.73 -0.47
N ILE A 57 -32.88 19.07 0.43
CA ILE A 57 -32.97 17.61 0.62
C ILE A 57 -34.22 17.25 1.43
N THR A 58 -34.59 18.09 2.40
CA THR A 58 -35.81 17.88 3.19
C THR A 58 -37.07 18.07 2.34
N GLU A 59 -37.10 19.09 1.48
CA GLU A 59 -38.19 19.27 0.50
C GLU A 59 -38.29 18.12 -0.50
N GLY A 60 -37.15 17.64 -1.01
CA GLY A 60 -37.12 16.49 -1.93
C GLY A 60 -37.71 15.24 -1.28
N ARG A 61 -37.38 14.98 -0.01
CA ARG A 61 -37.94 13.86 0.76
C ARG A 61 -39.45 14.01 0.98
N ALA A 62 -39.92 15.22 1.33
CA ALA A 62 -41.34 15.46 1.52
C ALA A 62 -42.15 15.21 0.23
N ARG A 63 -41.64 15.61 -0.94
CA ARG A 63 -42.27 15.34 -2.24
C ARG A 63 -42.27 13.86 -2.61
N VAL A 64 -41.18 13.14 -2.35
CA VAL A 64 -41.12 11.69 -2.59
C VAL A 64 -42.09 10.93 -1.68
N VAL A 65 -42.23 11.34 -0.42
CA VAL A 65 -43.20 10.76 0.52
C VAL A 65 -44.64 11.07 0.09
N ALA A 66 -44.91 12.29 -0.39
CA ALA A 66 -46.23 12.64 -0.91
C ALA A 66 -46.58 11.83 -2.16
N TRP A 67 -45.65 11.75 -3.13
CA TRP A 67 -45.84 10.98 -4.36
C TRP A 67 -46.01 9.47 -4.10
N SER A 68 -45.20 8.89 -3.20
CA SER A 68 -45.31 7.46 -2.86
C SER A 68 -46.62 7.12 -2.15
N ARG A 69 -47.13 8.03 -1.31
CA ARG A 69 -48.46 7.87 -0.68
C ARG A 69 -49.57 7.93 -1.73
N ASP A 70 -49.49 8.88 -2.66
CA ASP A 70 -50.46 9.05 -3.74
C ASP A 70 -50.45 7.85 -4.70
N ALA A 71 -49.26 7.34 -5.04
CA ALA A 71 -49.09 6.12 -5.83
C ALA A 71 -49.66 4.88 -5.13
N LEU A 72 -49.48 4.75 -3.81
CA LEU A 72 -50.03 3.64 -3.04
C LEU A 72 -51.56 3.71 -2.93
N GLN A 73 -52.12 4.92 -2.84
CA GLN A 73 -53.58 5.13 -2.89
C GLN A 73 -54.15 4.74 -4.25
N ARG A 74 -53.52 5.16 -5.36
CA ARG A 74 -53.94 4.78 -6.72
C ARG A 74 -53.93 3.27 -6.95
N LEU A 75 -52.95 2.55 -6.37
CA LEU A 75 -52.90 1.08 -6.40
C LEU A 75 -54.01 0.44 -5.57
N ARG A 76 -54.38 1.05 -4.44
CA ARG A 76 -55.44 0.56 -3.54
C ARG A 76 -56.84 0.78 -4.13
N ASP A 77 -57.03 1.84 -4.90
CA ASP A 77 -58.31 2.20 -5.53
C ASP A 77 -58.58 1.47 -6.86
N GLY A 78 -57.71 0.53 -7.25
CA GLY A 78 -57.93 -0.34 -8.41
C GLY A 78 -57.87 0.37 -9.77
N ALA A 79 -57.26 1.56 -9.84
CA ALA A 79 -57.01 2.25 -11.10
C ALA A 79 -56.09 1.37 -11.99
N PRO A 80 -56.36 1.24 -13.30
CA PRO A 80 -55.66 0.31 -14.19
C PRO A 80 -54.14 0.54 -14.20
N PRO A 81 -53.34 -0.52 -14.43
CA PRO A 81 -51.92 -0.51 -14.13
C PRO A 81 -51.22 0.56 -14.95
N LEU A 82 -50.41 1.33 -14.23
CA LEU A 82 -49.42 2.26 -14.73
C LEU A 82 -48.78 1.71 -16.02
N SER A 83 -49.19 2.25 -17.18
CA SER A 83 -48.53 1.88 -18.42
C SER A 83 -47.06 2.26 -18.27
N PRO A 84 -46.11 1.40 -18.67
CA PRO A 84 -44.68 1.67 -18.49
C PRO A 84 -44.25 3.02 -19.05
N LEU A 85 -44.96 3.51 -20.07
CA LEU A 85 -44.74 4.80 -20.71
C LEU A 85 -45.23 5.98 -19.86
N VAL A 86 -46.38 5.88 -19.18
CA VAL A 86 -46.86 6.95 -18.28
C VAL A 86 -46.06 6.98 -16.98
N LEU A 87 -45.68 5.81 -16.47
CA LEU A 87 -44.75 5.69 -15.34
C LEU A 87 -43.39 6.31 -15.70
N TYR A 88 -42.90 6.04 -16.92
CA TYR A 88 -41.67 6.62 -17.44
C TYR A 88 -41.79 8.14 -17.62
N ASP A 89 -42.89 8.66 -18.17
CA ASP A 89 -43.08 10.10 -18.32
C ASP A 89 -43.25 10.82 -16.98
N GLU A 90 -43.96 10.24 -16.01
CA GLU A 90 -44.04 10.79 -14.64
C GLU A 90 -42.70 10.70 -13.93
N LEU A 91 -41.95 9.58 -14.04
CA LEU A 91 -40.59 9.47 -13.51
C LEU A 91 -39.66 10.47 -14.18
N VAL A 92 -39.67 10.58 -15.50
CA VAL A 92 -38.83 11.53 -16.25
C VAL A 92 -39.22 12.97 -15.95
N ALA A 93 -40.50 13.27 -15.69
CA ALA A 93 -40.95 14.59 -15.25
C ALA A 93 -40.49 14.92 -13.83
N LEU A 94 -40.55 13.94 -12.91
CA LEU A 94 -40.03 14.06 -11.55
C LEU A 94 -38.48 14.19 -11.54
N PHE A 95 -37.82 13.67 -12.57
CA PHE A 95 -36.36 13.63 -12.74
C PHE A 95 -35.79 14.71 -13.69
N LYS A 96 -36.63 15.47 -14.40
CA LYS A 96 -36.20 16.52 -15.36
C LYS A 96 -35.74 17.81 -14.69
N ASP A 97 -36.03 17.97 -13.40
CA ASP A 97 -35.77 19.22 -12.70
C ASP A 97 -34.26 19.46 -12.48
N ARG A 98 -33.82 20.72 -12.55
CA ARG A 98 -32.38 21.09 -12.42
C ARG A 98 -31.75 20.57 -11.11
N MET A 99 -32.59 20.26 -10.13
CA MET A 99 -32.25 19.76 -8.79
C MET A 99 -31.72 18.32 -8.79
N TRP A 100 -32.21 17.42 -9.67
CA TRP A 100 -31.73 16.03 -9.69
C TRP A 100 -30.36 15.92 -10.36
N ARG A 101 -30.10 16.70 -11.42
CA ARG A 101 -28.76 16.78 -12.04
C ARG A 101 -27.68 17.22 -11.05
N ARG A 102 -27.99 18.18 -10.17
CA ARG A 102 -27.05 18.62 -9.12
C ARG A 102 -26.84 17.55 -8.06
N SER A 103 -27.91 16.87 -7.64
CA SER A 103 -27.81 15.80 -6.63
C SER A 103 -27.05 14.58 -7.15
N VAL A 104 -27.30 14.17 -8.40
CA VAL A 104 -26.54 13.10 -9.08
C VAL A 104 -25.09 13.51 -9.31
N ALA A 105 -24.83 14.77 -9.68
CA ALA A 105 -23.47 15.27 -9.84
C ALA A 105 -22.69 15.25 -8.51
N ILE A 106 -23.32 15.64 -7.39
CA ILE A 106 -22.71 15.56 -6.05
C ILE A 106 -22.45 14.11 -5.66
N PHE A 107 -23.40 13.20 -5.92
CA PHE A 107 -23.24 11.78 -5.63
C PHE A 107 -22.09 11.14 -6.44
N LEU A 108 -22.03 11.41 -7.75
CA LEU A 108 -20.96 10.92 -8.61
C LEU A 108 -19.60 11.50 -8.23
N ALA A 109 -19.53 12.79 -7.89
CA ALA A 109 -18.31 13.42 -7.39
C ALA A 109 -17.85 12.77 -6.08
N GLY A 110 -18.77 12.51 -5.15
CA GLY A 110 -18.49 11.79 -3.90
C GLY A 110 -18.00 10.36 -4.13
N ALA A 111 -18.62 9.63 -5.07
CA ALA A 111 -18.21 8.27 -5.42
C ALA A 111 -16.80 8.23 -6.05
N VAL A 112 -16.47 9.19 -6.93
CA VAL A 112 -15.14 9.29 -7.54
C VAL A 112 -14.09 9.67 -6.51
N LEU A 113 -14.36 10.67 -5.66
CA LEU A 113 -13.43 11.10 -4.62
C LEU A 113 -13.24 10.02 -3.54
N GLY A 114 -14.32 9.41 -3.07
CA GLY A 114 -14.29 8.34 -2.08
C GLY A 114 -13.66 7.06 -2.62
N GLY A 115 -14.02 6.64 -3.82
CA GLY A 115 -13.43 5.47 -4.49
C GLY A 115 -11.95 5.68 -4.80
N GLY A 116 -11.57 6.86 -5.29
CA GLY A 116 -10.17 7.21 -5.54
C GLY A 116 -9.33 7.25 -4.26
N ALA A 117 -9.84 7.88 -3.19
CA ALA A 117 -9.18 7.89 -1.89
C ALA A 117 -9.07 6.48 -1.29
N GLY A 118 -10.13 5.68 -1.38
CA GLY A 118 -10.15 4.29 -0.92
C GLY A 118 -9.18 3.40 -1.68
N LEU A 119 -9.08 3.54 -3.01
CA LEU A 119 -8.12 2.82 -3.84
C LEU A 119 -6.68 3.23 -3.49
N CYS A 120 -6.41 4.53 -3.35
CA CYS A 120 -5.09 5.02 -2.94
C CYS A 120 -4.67 4.53 -1.54
N ALA A 121 -5.61 4.55 -0.59
CA ALA A 121 -5.36 4.02 0.76
C ALA A 121 -5.13 2.50 0.73
N GLY A 122 -5.95 1.76 -0.02
CA GLY A 122 -5.80 0.32 -0.21
C GLY A 122 -4.47 -0.06 -0.86
N LEU A 123 -4.05 0.65 -1.91
CA LEU A 123 -2.76 0.42 -2.57
C LEU A 123 -1.57 0.78 -1.66
N ARG A 124 -1.72 1.76 -0.76
CA ARG A 124 -0.69 2.09 0.25
C ARG A 124 -0.63 1.05 1.37
N ALA A 125 -1.77 0.54 1.83
CA ALA A 125 -1.85 -0.52 2.83
C ALA A 125 -1.40 -1.88 2.28
N ALA A 126 -1.56 -2.12 0.98
CA ALA A 126 -1.08 -3.29 0.27
C ALA A 126 0.44 -3.28 0.00
N ARG A 127 1.17 -2.24 0.45
CA ARG A 127 2.63 -2.31 0.44
C ARG A 127 3.06 -3.44 1.38
N PRO A 128 3.85 -4.41 0.91
CA PRO A 128 4.36 -5.45 1.79
C PRO A 128 5.07 -4.76 2.96
N ALA A 129 4.83 -5.26 4.17
CA ALA A 129 5.47 -4.75 5.37
C ALA A 129 6.97 -4.61 5.09
N ALA A 130 7.50 -3.41 5.31
CA ALA A 130 8.95 -3.21 5.29
C ALA A 130 9.51 -4.15 6.37
N GLY A 131 10.22 -5.17 5.93
CA GLY A 131 10.89 -6.10 6.82
C GLY A 131 12.02 -5.40 7.57
N PRO A 132 12.77 -6.15 8.39
CA PRO A 132 13.91 -5.60 9.11
C PRO A 132 14.88 -4.89 8.14
N GLN A 133 15.51 -3.82 8.61
CA GLN A 133 16.59 -3.18 7.87
C GLN A 133 17.76 -4.16 7.75
N ALA A 134 18.32 -4.25 6.55
CA ALA A 134 19.37 -5.19 6.23
C ALA A 134 20.47 -4.51 5.41
N ARG A 135 21.69 -5.02 5.52
CA ARG A 135 22.81 -4.52 4.75
C ARG A 135 22.76 -5.04 3.31
N ALA A 136 22.89 -4.16 2.33
CA ALA A 136 22.94 -4.54 0.91
C ALA A 136 23.96 -3.73 0.12
N LEU A 137 24.61 -4.38 -0.86
CA LEU A 137 25.53 -3.74 -1.78
C LEU A 137 24.79 -3.26 -3.03
N HIS A 138 24.55 -1.96 -3.14
CA HIS A 138 23.80 -1.34 -4.23
C HIS A 138 24.73 -0.64 -5.23
N SER A 139 24.43 -0.81 -6.52
CA SER A 139 25.04 -0.02 -7.58
C SER A 139 24.54 1.42 -7.55
N GLN A 140 25.46 2.36 -7.69
CA GLN A 140 25.17 3.78 -7.81
C GLN A 140 25.18 4.26 -9.27
N PRO A 141 24.58 5.42 -9.58
CA PRO A 141 24.60 6.00 -10.92
C PRO A 141 26.02 6.27 -11.46
N ASP A 142 26.98 6.53 -10.58
CA ASP A 142 28.41 6.72 -10.90
C ASP A 142 29.15 5.38 -11.13
N ARG A 143 28.43 4.25 -11.14
CA ARG A 143 28.94 2.89 -11.31
C ARG A 143 29.77 2.36 -10.14
N SER A 144 29.80 3.08 -9.02
CA SER A 144 30.34 2.57 -7.77
C SER A 144 29.36 1.59 -7.10
N VAL A 145 29.86 0.81 -6.15
CA VAL A 145 29.04 -0.06 -5.30
C VAL A 145 29.15 0.46 -3.88
N LEU A 146 28.02 0.82 -3.27
CA LEU A 146 27.97 1.28 -1.88
C LEU A 146 27.25 0.25 -1.03
N LEU A 147 27.79 0.04 0.18
CA LEU A 147 27.10 -0.66 1.24
C LEU A 147 26.04 0.26 1.82
N VAL A 148 24.78 -0.13 1.66
CA VAL A 148 23.63 0.51 2.29
C VAL A 148 23.28 -0.29 3.52
N GLU A 149 23.41 0.30 4.70
CA GLU A 149 23.15 -0.40 5.96
C GLU A 149 21.65 -0.57 6.25
N ASP A 150 20.83 0.40 5.83
CA ASP A 150 19.40 0.43 6.09
C ASP A 150 18.57 0.09 4.85
N ALA A 151 18.94 -0.96 4.12
CA ALA A 151 18.14 -1.38 2.96
C ALA A 151 16.86 -2.11 3.45
N PRO A 152 15.69 -1.82 2.85
CA PRO A 152 14.45 -2.48 3.25
C PRO A 152 14.46 -3.95 2.82
N ALA A 153 14.46 -4.88 3.78
CA ALA A 153 14.24 -6.29 3.48
C ALA A 153 12.74 -6.58 3.29
N ARG A 154 12.41 -7.65 2.56
CA ARG A 154 11.04 -8.16 2.44
C ARG A 154 10.87 -9.33 3.38
N CYS A 155 9.71 -9.43 4.04
CA CYS A 155 9.32 -10.67 4.73
C CYS A 155 8.94 -11.76 3.71
N ALA A 156 8.96 -13.03 4.14
CA ALA A 156 8.56 -14.15 3.28
C ALA A 156 7.04 -14.09 2.99
N GLY A 157 6.67 -13.88 1.73
CA GLY A 157 5.29 -13.98 1.25
C GLY A 157 4.86 -15.42 0.95
N ALA A 158 3.61 -15.62 0.52
CA ALA A 158 3.13 -16.95 0.12
C ALA A 158 3.98 -17.53 -1.04
N GLY A 159 4.47 -18.76 -0.86
CA GLY A 159 5.37 -19.43 -1.80
C GLY A 159 6.81 -18.89 -1.82
N GLU A 160 7.17 -18.01 -0.89
CA GLU A 160 8.51 -17.45 -0.76
C GLU A 160 9.17 -17.92 0.53
N VAL A 161 10.50 -17.93 0.55
CA VAL A 161 11.30 -18.12 1.77
C VAL A 161 12.27 -16.95 1.93
N LEU A 162 12.51 -16.58 3.18
CA LEU A 162 13.51 -15.58 3.56
C LEU A 162 14.80 -16.30 3.90
N VAL A 163 15.89 -15.91 3.26
CA VAL A 163 17.21 -16.49 3.45
C VAL A 163 18.15 -15.43 4.01
N ARG A 164 18.85 -15.79 5.09
CA ARG A 164 20.00 -15.03 5.57
C ARG A 164 21.22 -15.43 4.75
N VAL A 165 21.66 -14.53 3.88
CA VAL A 165 22.78 -14.77 2.97
C VAL A 165 24.08 -14.74 3.76
N GLN A 166 24.86 -15.81 3.67
CA GLN A 166 26.20 -15.90 4.26
C GLN A 166 27.29 -15.65 3.23
N ALA A 167 27.06 -16.07 1.99
CA ALA A 167 27.96 -15.84 0.87
C ALA A 167 27.17 -15.54 -0.40
N PHE A 168 27.75 -14.72 -1.28
CA PHE A 168 27.23 -14.44 -2.60
C PHE A 168 28.34 -14.56 -3.64
N SER A 169 27.97 -14.86 -4.88
CA SER A 169 28.92 -14.94 -5.99
C SER A 169 28.99 -13.63 -6.76
N VAL A 170 30.19 -13.33 -7.28
CA VAL A 170 30.44 -12.22 -8.20
C VAL A 170 30.79 -12.81 -9.57
N CYS A 171 30.04 -12.42 -10.60
CA CYS A 171 30.20 -12.93 -11.96
C CYS A 171 30.42 -11.81 -12.99
N SER A 172 30.70 -12.20 -14.23
CA SER A 172 30.92 -11.25 -15.33
C SER A 172 29.69 -10.37 -15.63
N VAL A 173 28.48 -10.89 -15.37
CA VAL A 173 27.23 -10.14 -15.52
C VAL A 173 27.19 -8.95 -14.57
N ASP A 174 27.66 -9.08 -13.33
CA ASP A 174 27.71 -7.95 -12.38
C ASP A 174 28.56 -6.81 -12.93
N ARG A 175 29.72 -7.12 -13.53
CA ARG A 175 30.56 -6.10 -14.19
C ARG A 175 29.85 -5.45 -15.36
N ALA A 176 29.10 -6.22 -16.14
CA ALA A 176 28.33 -5.69 -17.27
C ALA A 176 27.20 -4.76 -16.80
N VAL A 177 26.52 -5.13 -15.71
CA VAL A 177 25.48 -4.30 -15.06
C VAL A 177 26.09 -2.98 -14.58
N LEU A 178 27.23 -3.02 -13.88
CA LEU A 178 27.95 -1.82 -13.44
C LEU A 178 28.42 -0.95 -14.61
N ARG A 179 28.72 -1.54 -15.78
CA ARG A 179 29.05 -0.80 -17.01
C ARG A 179 27.83 -0.26 -17.77
N GLY A 180 26.61 -0.44 -17.25
CA GLY A 180 25.37 0.11 -17.80
C GLY A 180 24.54 -0.87 -18.64
N ARG A 181 24.86 -2.17 -18.64
CA ARG A 181 24.00 -3.19 -19.28
C ARG A 181 22.60 -3.10 -18.68
N GLY A 182 21.58 -2.90 -19.51
CA GLY A 182 20.18 -2.81 -19.06
C GLY A 182 19.82 -1.52 -18.32
N ALA A 183 20.67 -0.48 -18.31
CA ALA A 183 20.38 0.79 -17.65
C ALA A 183 19.14 1.49 -18.22
N ALA A 184 18.98 1.52 -19.55
CA ALA A 184 17.81 2.11 -20.21
C ALA A 184 16.50 1.41 -19.81
N LEU A 185 16.49 0.08 -19.78
CA LEU A 185 15.31 -0.70 -19.39
C LEU A 185 15.00 -0.53 -17.89
N ARG A 186 16.03 -0.43 -17.05
CA ARG A 186 15.87 -0.15 -15.62
C ARG A 186 15.33 1.25 -15.33
N ALA A 187 15.77 2.24 -16.10
CA ALA A 187 15.24 3.60 -16.03
C ALA A 187 13.74 3.61 -16.39
N LEU A 188 13.35 2.90 -17.44
CA LEU A 188 11.94 2.73 -17.83
C LEU A 188 11.10 2.09 -16.71
N LEU A 189 11.67 1.10 -16.00
CA LEU A 189 11.01 0.40 -14.90
C LEU A 189 11.12 1.13 -13.54
N SER A 190 11.69 2.34 -13.50
CA SER A 190 11.93 3.09 -12.25
C SER A 190 12.71 2.28 -11.19
N ARG A 191 13.66 1.45 -11.63
CA ARG A 191 14.53 0.63 -10.77
C ARG A 191 16.01 0.95 -11.03
N PRO A 192 16.48 2.17 -10.70
CA PRO A 192 17.83 2.61 -11.08
C PRO A 192 18.95 1.91 -10.30
N ALA A 193 18.71 1.57 -9.03
CA ALA A 193 19.68 0.87 -8.19
C ALA A 193 19.48 -0.65 -8.27
N VAL A 194 20.58 -1.37 -8.36
CA VAL A 194 20.60 -2.83 -8.49
C VAL A 194 21.55 -3.38 -7.45
N THR A 195 21.05 -4.31 -6.64
CA THR A 195 21.91 -5.10 -5.76
C THR A 195 22.79 -6.00 -6.61
N VAL A 196 24.08 -6.09 -6.31
CA VAL A 196 25.03 -6.94 -7.06
C VAL A 196 24.94 -8.40 -6.62
N GLY A 197 25.59 -9.30 -7.35
CA GLY A 197 25.70 -10.70 -7.01
C GLY A 197 24.53 -11.52 -7.56
N ARG A 198 24.83 -12.69 -8.10
CA ARG A 198 23.84 -13.51 -8.83
C ARG A 198 23.57 -14.84 -8.16
N GLY A 199 24.58 -15.45 -7.56
CA GLY A 199 24.45 -16.62 -6.71
C GLY A 199 24.46 -16.25 -5.24
N PHE A 200 23.79 -17.04 -4.41
CA PHE A 200 23.81 -16.94 -2.96
C PHE A 200 23.96 -18.33 -2.32
N ALA A 201 24.47 -18.35 -1.10
CA ALA A 201 24.39 -19.44 -0.16
C ALA A 201 24.07 -18.87 1.22
N GLY A 202 23.19 -19.53 1.95
CA GLY A 202 22.68 -19.02 3.22
C GLY A 202 21.78 -20.00 3.95
N VAL A 203 21.11 -19.50 4.98
CA VAL A 203 20.22 -20.29 5.82
C VAL A 203 18.81 -19.70 5.80
N VAL A 204 17.79 -20.55 5.73
CA VAL A 204 16.39 -20.14 5.78
C VAL A 204 16.06 -19.56 7.15
N LEU A 205 15.62 -18.30 7.17
CA LEU A 205 15.23 -17.53 8.35
C LEU A 205 13.71 -17.48 8.54
N ASP A 206 12.94 -17.57 7.45
CA ASP A 206 11.48 -17.59 7.48
C ASP A 206 10.91 -18.32 6.27
N VAL A 207 9.76 -18.98 6.45
CA VAL A 207 9.09 -19.78 5.41
C VAL A 207 7.67 -19.28 5.24
N GLY A 208 7.37 -18.81 4.04
CA GLY A 208 6.06 -18.29 3.70
C GLY A 208 5.02 -19.40 3.51
N PRO A 209 3.72 -19.07 3.62
CA PRO A 209 2.64 -20.03 3.45
C PRO A 209 2.70 -20.76 2.11
N GLY A 210 2.52 -22.08 2.12
CA GLY A 210 2.49 -22.92 0.91
C GLY A 210 3.84 -23.50 0.48
N VAL A 211 4.93 -23.16 1.15
CA VAL A 211 6.22 -23.84 0.97
C VAL A 211 6.26 -25.06 1.91
N THR A 212 6.42 -26.26 1.33
CA THR A 212 6.37 -27.54 2.08
C THR A 212 7.69 -28.29 2.13
N SER A 213 8.73 -27.74 1.53
CA SER A 213 9.92 -28.50 1.16
C SER A 213 11.21 -27.77 1.48
N LEU A 214 11.09 -26.70 2.29
CA LEU A 214 12.16 -26.04 3.01
C LEU A 214 11.60 -25.68 4.39
N GLU A 215 12.44 -25.78 5.40
CA GLU A 215 12.12 -25.47 6.77
C GLU A 215 13.08 -24.40 7.33
N LEU A 216 12.70 -23.82 8.46
CA LEU A 216 13.55 -22.89 9.20
C LEU A 216 14.87 -23.57 9.57
N GLY A 217 16.00 -22.92 9.24
CA GLY A 217 17.34 -23.45 9.51
C GLY A 217 17.98 -24.24 8.37
N ASP A 218 17.25 -24.52 7.28
CA ASP A 218 17.83 -25.22 6.13
C ASP A 218 18.94 -24.41 5.45
N GLU A 219 20.04 -25.08 5.12
CA GLU A 219 21.12 -24.53 4.31
C GLU A 219 20.73 -24.61 2.83
N VAL A 220 20.71 -23.45 2.17
CA VAL A 220 20.26 -23.31 0.79
C VAL A 220 21.27 -22.55 -0.04
N TRP A 221 21.34 -22.90 -1.32
CA TRP A 221 22.10 -22.18 -2.32
C TRP A 221 21.28 -22.06 -3.61
N GLY A 222 21.57 -21.03 -4.40
CA GLY A 222 20.85 -20.82 -5.64
C GLY A 222 21.29 -19.56 -6.38
N CYS A 223 20.56 -19.24 -7.44
CA CYS A 223 20.79 -18.07 -8.26
C CYS A 223 19.51 -17.23 -8.37
N VAL A 224 19.64 -15.92 -8.24
CA VAL A 224 18.54 -14.97 -8.46
C VAL A 224 18.43 -14.59 -9.93
N SER A 225 17.25 -14.19 -10.41
CA SER A 225 17.08 -13.73 -11.80
C SER A 225 17.64 -12.31 -12.00
N GLU A 226 17.97 -11.92 -13.23
CA GLU A 226 18.59 -10.60 -13.53
C GLU A 226 17.67 -9.41 -13.16
N TRP A 227 16.38 -9.71 -13.01
CA TRP A 227 15.32 -8.73 -12.80
C TRP A 227 14.74 -8.74 -11.37
N SER A 228 15.11 -9.73 -10.56
CA SER A 228 14.60 -9.93 -9.19
C SER A 228 15.38 -9.16 -8.12
N GLY A 229 16.47 -8.46 -8.50
CA GLY A 229 17.47 -7.94 -7.57
C GLY A 229 18.66 -8.89 -7.46
N GLY A 230 19.72 -8.45 -6.79
CA GLY A 230 20.93 -9.23 -6.57
C GLY A 230 20.99 -9.90 -5.21
N ALA A 231 21.90 -10.88 -5.10
CA ALA A 231 22.13 -11.71 -3.94
C ALA A 231 22.99 -11.05 -2.85
N ALA A 232 23.66 -9.93 -3.13
CA ALA A 232 24.52 -9.23 -2.18
C ALA A 232 23.70 -8.37 -1.19
N THR A 233 22.81 -9.03 -0.47
CA THR A 233 21.96 -8.50 0.60
C THR A 233 22.00 -9.49 1.76
N GLU A 234 22.04 -9.01 2.99
CA GLU A 234 22.03 -9.87 4.18
C GLU A 234 20.75 -10.71 4.27
N LEU A 235 19.63 -10.14 3.82
CA LEU A 235 18.33 -10.80 3.77
C LEU A 235 17.82 -10.83 2.33
N LEU A 236 17.56 -12.04 1.83
CA LEU A 236 17.10 -12.29 0.47
C LEU A 236 15.80 -13.10 0.49
N THR A 237 14.76 -12.59 -0.18
CA THR A 237 13.54 -13.35 -0.44
C THR A 237 13.65 -14.07 -1.77
N ILE A 238 13.38 -15.38 -1.76
CA ILE A 238 13.35 -16.20 -2.96
C ILE A 238 12.01 -16.88 -3.08
N ARG A 239 11.49 -16.91 -4.31
CA ARG A 239 10.26 -17.63 -4.64
C ARG A 239 10.62 -19.05 -5.07
N ARG A 240 9.91 -20.03 -4.53
CA ARG A 240 10.02 -21.44 -4.92
C ARG A 240 9.16 -21.74 -6.15
#